data_AF-A0A671QFG2-F1
#
_entry.id   AF-A0A671QFG2-F1
#
_cell.length_a   1.000
_cell.length_b   1.000
_cell.length_c   1.000
_cell.angle_alpha   90.00
_cell.angle_beta   90.00
_cell.angle_gamma   90.00
#
_symmetry.space_group_name_H-M   'P 1'
#
loop_
_entity.id
_entity.type
_entity.pdbx_description
1 polymer ?
#
loop_
_entity_poly.entity_id
_entity_poly.type
_entity_poly.pdbx_seq_one_letter_code
_entity_poly.pdbx_strand_id
1 'polypeptide(L)'
;MVTYVDIFNREYMAHSNPYVKMSLLPDHKNSRQTGVKRKTQNPVFEERFTFEVPFLEAQRRTLLFSVVDFDKFSRHCVIGKVSLPLSEVDLVKGGHWWKALVPSCVYLITNTVKTVIL
;
A
#
# COMPACT_ATOMS: atom_id res chain seq x y z
N MET A 1 -3.01 -7.17 7.68
CA MET A 1 -1.58 -7.24 8.00
C MET A 1 -0.84 -6.92 6.72
N VAL A 2 -0.46 -5.66 6.52
CA VAL A 2 0.40 -5.28 5.40
C VAL A 2 1.82 -5.33 5.93
N THR A 3 2.63 -6.22 5.35
CA THR A 3 4.06 -6.31 5.65
C THR A 3 4.80 -5.79 4.44
N TYR A 4 5.72 -4.85 4.64
CA TYR A 4 6.59 -4.34 3.60
C TYR A 4 8.02 -4.79 3.90
N VAL A 5 8.75 -5.29 2.91
CA VAL A 5 10.15 -5.69 3.05
C VAL A 5 11.01 -5.02 1.97
N ASP A 6 12.06 -4.34 2.43
CA ASP A 6 13.15 -3.60 1.78
C ASP A 6 12.80 -2.66 0.61
N ILE A 7 13.07 -1.36 0.78
CA ILE A 7 12.62 -0.34 -0.17
C ILE A 7 13.71 0.56 -0.79
N PHE A 8 14.97 0.60 -0.33
CA PHE A 8 15.84 1.72 -0.73
C PHE A 8 17.32 1.38 -0.98
N ASN A 9 18.00 2.28 -1.70
CA ASN A 9 19.46 2.35 -1.82
C ASN A 9 20.05 3.06 -0.58
N ARG A 10 21.23 2.62 -0.12
CA ARG A 10 21.79 2.84 1.24
C ARG A 10 21.96 4.30 1.67
N GLU A 11 22.05 5.23 0.74
CA GLU A 11 22.38 6.63 1.03
C GLU A 11 21.17 7.54 1.32
N TYR A 12 19.95 7.15 0.91
CA TYR A 12 18.71 7.87 1.24
C TYR A 12 17.92 7.21 2.40
N MET A 13 18.42 6.08 2.91
CA MET A 13 17.72 5.12 3.79
C MET A 13 17.58 5.50 5.27
N ALA A 14 18.39 6.43 5.78
CA ALA A 14 18.47 6.66 7.22
C ALA A 14 17.20 7.29 7.83
N HIS A 15 16.25 7.74 6.99
CA HIS A 15 15.13 8.59 7.42
C HIS A 15 13.75 8.23 6.83
N SER A 16 13.58 7.11 6.13
CA SER A 16 12.25 6.76 5.59
C SER A 16 11.21 6.57 6.69
N ASN A 17 10.03 7.14 6.46
CA ASN A 17 8.87 7.07 7.34
C ASN A 17 7.67 6.51 6.54
N PRO A 18 7.67 5.22 6.21
CA PRO A 18 6.66 4.64 5.34
C PRO A 18 5.26 4.59 6.00
N TYR A 19 4.25 4.79 5.17
CA TYR A 19 2.85 4.44 5.44
C TYR A 19 2.18 3.90 4.17
N VAL A 20 1.05 3.21 4.34
CA VAL A 20 0.27 2.68 3.23
C VAL A 20 -1.05 3.42 3.15
N LYS A 21 -1.35 3.95 1.96
CA LYS A 21 -2.67 4.51 1.62
C LYS A 21 -3.46 3.52 0.79
N MET A 22 -4.69 3.25 1.19
CA MET A 22 -5.66 2.40 0.50
C MET A 22 -6.76 3.28 -0.08
N SER A 23 -7.00 3.21 -1.39
CA SER A 23 -8.04 3.97 -2.09
C SER A 23 -8.94 3.05 -2.90
N LEU A 24 -10.25 3.29 -2.85
CA LEU A 24 -11.23 2.50 -3.59
C LEU A 24 -11.57 3.15 -4.94
N LEU A 25 -10.88 2.74 -6.00
CA LEU A 25 -11.07 3.30 -7.34
C LEU A 25 -12.44 2.95 -7.94
N PRO A 26 -13.03 3.85 -8.77
CA PRO A 26 -12.48 5.14 -9.22
C PRO A 26 -12.59 6.28 -8.19
N ASP A 27 -13.25 6.06 -7.05
CA ASP A 27 -13.45 7.10 -6.05
C ASP A 27 -12.23 7.25 -5.13
N HIS A 28 -11.35 8.18 -5.48
CA HIS A 28 -10.17 8.48 -4.67
C HIS A 28 -10.48 9.12 -3.30
N LYS A 29 -11.71 9.60 -3.06
CA LYS A 29 -12.08 10.24 -1.77
C LYS A 29 -12.26 9.21 -0.67
N ASN A 30 -12.80 8.03 -1.00
CA ASN A 30 -12.89 6.91 -0.08
C ASN A 30 -11.52 6.23 0.07
N SER A 31 -10.68 6.84 0.91
CA SER A 31 -9.37 6.32 1.26
C SER A 31 -9.19 6.13 2.77
N ARG A 32 -8.30 5.21 3.11
CA ARG A 32 -7.82 4.92 4.46
C ARG A 32 -6.30 4.89 4.41
N GLN A 33 -5.64 5.13 5.53
CA GLN A 33 -4.18 5.02 5.61
C GLN A 33 -3.76 4.48 6.96
N THR A 34 -2.59 3.83 6.96
CA THR A 34 -1.94 3.37 8.19
C THR A 34 -1.35 4.51 8.98
N GLY A 35 -0.94 4.23 10.21
CA GLY A 35 0.04 5.05 10.90
C GLY A 35 1.36 5.13 10.13
N VAL A 36 2.07 6.24 10.29
CA VAL A 36 3.43 6.41 9.79
C VAL A 36 4.39 5.65 10.69
N LYS A 37 5.14 4.70 10.13
CA LYS A 37 6.22 4.01 10.86
C LYS A 37 7.49 4.81 10.65
N ARG A 38 8.15 5.23 11.73
CA ARG A 38 9.29 6.15 11.66
C ARG A 38 10.61 5.41 11.51
N LYS A 39 11.52 5.96 10.70
CA LYS A 39 12.91 5.50 10.56
C LYS A 39 13.03 3.98 10.37
N THR A 40 12.21 3.41 9.47
CA THR A 40 12.23 1.97 9.20
C THR A 40 12.10 1.67 7.71
N GLN A 41 12.82 0.63 7.30
CA GLN A 41 12.85 0.09 5.94
C GLN A 41 11.98 -1.16 5.80
N ASN A 42 11.55 -1.73 6.93
CA ASN A 42 10.76 -2.95 7.01
C ASN A 42 9.55 -2.71 7.93
N PRO A 43 8.62 -1.81 7.55
CA PRO A 43 7.49 -1.49 8.39
C PRO A 43 6.51 -2.67 8.46
N VAL A 44 6.11 -2.96 9.70
CA VAL A 44 4.98 -3.84 10.01
C VAL A 44 3.83 -2.97 10.48
N PHE A 45 2.76 -2.91 9.69
CA PHE A 45 1.61 -2.06 10.00
C PHE A 45 0.60 -2.78 10.89
N GLU A 46 0.25 -4.03 10.58
CA GLU A 46 -0.73 -4.84 11.35
C GLU A 46 -2.11 -4.19 11.58
N GLU A 47 -2.42 -3.13 10.83
CA GLU A 47 -3.70 -2.43 10.90
C GLU A 47 -4.77 -3.11 10.03
N ARG A 48 -6.05 -2.92 10.42
CA ARG A 48 -7.24 -3.38 9.69
C ARG A 48 -8.10 -2.20 9.31
N PHE A 49 -8.68 -2.24 8.12
CA PHE A 49 -9.53 -1.18 7.58
C PHE A 49 -10.82 -1.76 7.03
N THR A 50 -11.91 -1.02 7.18
CA THR A 50 -13.23 -1.38 6.67
C THR A 50 -13.68 -0.33 5.64
N PHE A 51 -14.17 -0.81 4.51
CA PHE A 51 -14.84 -0.01 3.48
C PHE A 51 -16.29 -0.48 3.40
N GLU A 52 -17.22 0.42 3.66
CA GLU A 52 -18.65 0.15 3.55
C GLU A 52 -19.09 0.41 2.10
N VAL A 53 -19.35 -0.66 1.36
CA VAL A 53 -19.71 -0.60 -0.06
C VAL A 53 -20.73 -1.71 -0.34
N PRO A 54 -21.81 -1.44 -1.08
CA PRO A 54 -22.72 -2.49 -1.52
C PRO A 54 -21.99 -3.58 -2.31
N PHE A 55 -22.34 -4.85 -2.10
CA PHE A 55 -21.62 -5.99 -2.71
C PHE A 55 -21.48 -5.89 -4.24
N LEU A 56 -22.57 -5.55 -4.94
CA LEU A 56 -22.58 -5.40 -6.40
C LEU A 56 -21.69 -4.24 -6.88
N GLU A 57 -21.59 -3.18 -6.08
CA GLU A 57 -20.67 -2.09 -6.38
C GLU A 57 -19.22 -2.51 -6.13
N ALA A 58 -18.96 -3.20 -5.01
CA ALA A 58 -17.63 -3.64 -4.62
C ALA A 58 -16.96 -4.46 -5.74
N GLN A 59 -17.70 -5.35 -6.40
CA GLN A 59 -17.20 -6.13 -7.54
C GLN A 59 -16.69 -5.29 -8.72
N ARG A 60 -17.10 -4.02 -8.85
CA ARG A 60 -16.66 -3.10 -9.91
C ARG A 60 -15.54 -2.16 -9.46
N ARG A 61 -15.09 -2.26 -8.21
CA ARG A 61 -14.06 -1.38 -7.64
C ARG A 61 -12.69 -2.04 -7.70
N THR A 62 -11.66 -1.20 -7.65
CA THR A 62 -10.27 -1.65 -7.48
C THR A 62 -9.71 -1.04 -6.21
N LEU A 63 -9.19 -1.88 -5.32
CA LEU A 63 -8.47 -1.43 -4.16
C LEU A 63 -7.02 -1.11 -4.54
N LEU A 64 -6.65 0.16 -4.48
CA LEU A 64 -5.30 0.64 -4.77
C LEU A 64 -4.55 0.87 -3.46
N PHE A 65 -3.47 0.11 -3.26
CA PHE A 65 -2.49 0.33 -2.23
C PHE A 65 -1.37 1.19 -2.79
N SER A 66 -1.02 2.26 -2.08
CA SER A 66 0.14 3.10 -2.37
C SER A 66 1.04 3.11 -1.14
N VAL A 67 2.28 2.65 -1.32
CA VAL A 67 3.32 2.77 -0.28
C VAL A 67 3.94 4.15 -0.45
N VAL A 68 3.96 4.93 0.62
CA VAL A 68 4.37 6.33 0.58
C VAL A 68 5.38 6.59 1.68
N ASP A 69 6.47 7.28 1.33
CA ASP A 69 7.42 7.81 2.29
C ASP A 69 6.95 9.20 2.76
N PHE A 70 6.69 9.32 4.06
CA PHE A 70 6.32 10.58 4.68
C PHE A 70 7.56 11.44 4.93
N ASP A 71 7.51 12.69 4.45
CA ASP A 71 8.47 13.73 4.77
C ASP A 71 7.73 14.92 5.38
N LYS A 72 8.23 15.41 6.53
CA LYS A 72 7.64 16.55 7.25
C LYS A 72 7.89 17.88 6.55
N PHE A 73 9.01 18.00 5.84
CA PHE A 73 9.51 19.27 5.29
C PHE A 73 9.47 19.29 3.75
N SER A 74 9.20 18.16 3.11
CA SER A 74 9.11 18.06 1.66
C SER A 74 7.84 17.32 1.21
N ARG A 75 7.71 17.09 -0.10
CA ARG A 75 6.56 16.34 -0.63
C ARG A 75 6.74 14.86 -0.32
N HIS A 76 5.64 14.22 0.07
CA HIS A 76 5.64 12.77 0.25
C HIS A 76 5.99 12.08 -1.06
N CYS A 77 6.80 11.03 -0.97
CA CYS A 77 7.25 10.27 -2.13
C CYS A 77 6.42 8.99 -2.24
N VAL A 78 5.70 8.81 -3.35
CA VAL A 78 5.06 7.52 -3.62
C VAL A 78 6.13 6.55 -4.09
N ILE A 79 6.44 5.59 -3.25
CA ILE A 79 7.42 4.55 -3.51
C ILE A 79 6.91 3.64 -4.62
N GLY A 80 5.67 3.18 -4.49
CA GLY A 80 5.06 2.29 -5.46
C GLY A 80 3.64 1.93 -5.10
N LYS A 81 3.00 1.16 -5.98
CA LYS A 81 1.56 0.88 -5.91
C LYS A 81 1.25 -0.59 -6.20
N VAL A 82 0.15 -1.07 -5.63
CA VAL A 82 -0.46 -2.37 -5.96
C VAL A 82 -1.95 -2.13 -6.19
N SER A 83 -2.47 -2.59 -7.33
CA SER A 83 -3.91 -2.61 -7.60
C SER A 83 -4.47 -4.01 -7.42
N LEU A 84 -5.62 -4.10 -6.78
CA LEU A 84 -6.39 -5.32 -6.61
C LEU A 84 -7.84 -5.07 -7.08
N PRO A 85 -8.20 -5.52 -8.28
CA PRO A 85 -9.60 -5.54 -8.71
C PRO A 85 -10.38 -6.45 -7.76
N LEU A 86 -11.44 -5.94 -7.13
CA LEU A 86 -12.23 -6.73 -6.18
C LEU A 86 -13.08 -7.80 -6.88
N SER A 87 -13.20 -7.75 -8.20
CA SER A 87 -13.75 -8.83 -9.04
C SER A 87 -12.87 -10.08 -9.07
N GLU A 88 -11.57 -9.96 -8.79
CA GLU A 88 -10.62 -11.10 -8.78
C GLU A 88 -10.57 -11.79 -7.42
N VAL A 89 -11.38 -11.34 -6.46
CA VAL A 89 -11.37 -11.78 -5.07
C VAL A 89 -12.70 -12.43 -4.71
N ASP A 90 -12.64 -13.55 -4.01
CA ASP A 90 -13.81 -14.09 -3.31
C ASP A 90 -14.09 -13.25 -2.06
N LEU A 91 -14.95 -12.24 -2.20
CA LEU A 91 -15.30 -11.31 -1.12
C LEU A 91 -16.09 -11.97 0.02
N VAL A 92 -16.62 -13.18 -0.18
CA VAL A 92 -17.39 -13.92 0.85
C VAL A 92 -16.45 -14.74 1.72
N LYS A 93 -15.51 -15.46 1.11
CA LYS A 93 -14.53 -16.26 1.84
C LYS A 93 -13.37 -15.42 2.37
N GLY A 94 -13.10 -14.28 1.73
CA GLY A 94 -11.91 -13.49 1.99
C GLY A 94 -10.63 -14.22 1.55
N GLY A 95 -9.48 -13.65 1.86
CA GLY A 95 -8.21 -14.29 1.55
C GLY A 95 -6.97 -13.52 1.99
N HIS A 96 -5.82 -14.07 1.60
CA HIS A 96 -4.53 -13.42 1.75
C HIS A 96 -3.83 -13.48 0.40
N TRP A 97 -3.37 -12.34 -0.11
CA TRP A 97 -2.69 -12.28 -1.41
C TRP A 97 -1.35 -11.60 -1.28
N TRP A 98 -0.39 -12.11 -2.03
CA TRP A 98 0.91 -11.50 -2.22
C TRP A 98 0.97 -10.89 -3.61
N LYS A 99 1.15 -9.58 -3.70
CA LYS A 99 1.38 -8.89 -4.97
C LYS A 99 2.68 -8.09 -4.93
N ALA A 100 3.37 -8.07 -6.06
CA ALA A 100 4.54 -7.23 -6.26
C ALA A 100 4.13 -5.76 -6.37
N LEU A 101 4.90 -4.89 -5.71
CA LEU A 101 4.75 -3.45 -5.85
C LEU A 101 5.24 -3.02 -7.23
N VAL A 102 4.42 -2.23 -7.92
CA VAL A 102 4.84 -1.49 -9.11
C VAL A 102 5.54 -0.22 -8.65
N PRO A 103 6.86 -0.06 -8.88
CA PRO A 103 7.59 1.12 -8.47
C PRO A 103 7.00 2.38 -9.12
N SER A 104 6.89 3.47 -8.35
CA SER A 104 6.45 4.79 -8.84
C SER A 104 7.55 5.85 -8.72
N CYS A 105 8.62 5.57 -7.97
CA CYS A 105 9.80 6.42 -7.87
C CYS A 105 11.03 5.69 -8.43
N VAL A 106 11.74 6.34 -9.36
CA VAL A 106 12.81 5.75 -10.19
C VAL A 106 14.14 5.58 -9.42
N TYR A 107 14.26 6.14 -8.21
CA TYR A 107 15.50 6.09 -7.42
C TYR A 107 15.67 4.81 -6.58
N LEU A 108 14.70 3.88 -6.65
CA LEU A 108 14.62 2.69 -5.78
C LEU A 108 14.66 1.43 -6.64
N ILE A 109 15.88 0.97 -6.91
CA ILE A 109 16.14 -0.17 -7.79
C ILE A 109 15.92 -1.48 -7.00
N THR A 110 14.83 -2.16 -7.36
CA THR A 110 14.52 -3.60 -7.28
C THR A 110 15.10 -4.43 -6.12
N ASN A 111 14.20 -4.99 -5.29
CA ASN A 111 13.90 -6.42 -5.33
C ASN A 111 12.58 -6.73 -4.59
N THR A 112 11.71 -7.48 -5.28
CA THR A 112 10.47 -8.15 -4.84
C THR A 112 9.80 -7.64 -3.57
N VAL A 113 8.90 -6.67 -3.72
CA VAL A 113 7.98 -6.30 -2.64
C VAL A 113 6.92 -7.39 -2.50
N LYS A 114 6.77 -7.93 -1.30
CA LYS A 114 5.72 -8.88 -0.96
C LYS A 114 4.59 -8.13 -0.25
N THR A 115 3.66 -7.51 -0.99
CA THR A 115 2.52 -6.84 -0.38
C THR A 115 1.46 -7.87 0.02
N VAL A 116 1.23 -8.07 1.32
CA VAL A 116 0.03 -8.75 1.83
C VAL A 116 -1.15 -7.80 1.76
N ILE A 117 -2.21 -8.22 1.09
CA ILE A 117 -3.52 -7.58 1.17
C ILE A 117 -4.45 -8.56 1.92
N LEU A 118 -5.18 -8.04 2.91
CA LEU A 118 -6.32 -8.71 3.57
C LEU A 118 -7.60 -8.39 2.81
#